data_AF-W7C156-F1
#
_entry.id   AF-W7C156-F1
#
_cell.length_a   1.000
_cell.length_b   1.000
_cell.length_c   1.000
_cell.angle_alpha   90.00
_cell.angle_beta   90.00
_cell.angle_gamma   90.00
#
_symmetry.space_group_name_H-M   'P 1'
#
loop_
_entity.id
_entity.type
_entity.pdbx_description
1 polymer ?
#
loop_
_entity_poly.entity_id
_entity_poly.type
_entity_poly.pdbx_seq_one_letter_code
_entity_poly.pdbx_strand_id
1 'polypeptide(L)'
;MVSIIQDAPTNFETDLFMPIIREVEAISGEKYGQDPATDTAFKVIADHVRTVAFAIGDSALPSNEGRGYVLRRLLRRAVRYAKNLNINEPFMYKLVPVVGKIMNSYYPEVEKQTEFIQKNRAHRRRALP
;
A
#
# COMPACT_ATOMS: atom_id res chain seq x y z
N MET A 1 20.01 -3.94 1.58
CA MET A 1 20.61 -5.22 2.04
C MET A 1 19.85 -6.41 1.50
N VAL A 2 18.52 -6.51 1.70
CA VAL A 2 17.71 -7.63 1.15
C VAL A 2 17.86 -7.76 -0.37
N SER A 3 17.78 -6.67 -1.13
CA SER A 3 17.99 -6.67 -2.58
C SER A 3 19.35 -7.22 -2.99
N ILE A 4 20.42 -6.92 -2.24
CA ILE A 4 21.75 -7.47 -2.50
C ILE A 4 21.80 -8.97 -2.21
N ILE A 5 21.21 -9.41 -1.08
CA ILE A 5 21.17 -10.82 -0.68
C ILE A 5 20.38 -11.67 -1.69
N GLN A 6 19.32 -11.10 -2.25
CA GLN A 6 18.43 -11.75 -3.23
C GLN A 6 18.86 -11.55 -4.68
N ASP A 7 19.97 -10.84 -4.94
CA ASP A 7 20.41 -10.43 -6.28
C ASP A 7 19.29 -9.72 -7.10
N ALA A 8 18.50 -8.92 -6.40
CA ALA A 8 17.39 -8.17 -6.98
C ALA A 8 17.88 -6.82 -7.55
N PRO A 9 17.39 -6.40 -8.73
CA PRO A 9 17.85 -5.18 -9.41
C PRO A 9 17.56 -3.91 -8.59
N THR A 10 16.45 -3.87 -7.85
CA THR A 10 16.15 -2.78 -6.91
C THR A 10 15.50 -3.32 -5.63
N ASN A 11 15.23 -2.43 -4.68
CA ASN A 11 14.52 -2.81 -3.45
C ASN A 11 13.08 -3.29 -3.71
N PHE A 12 12.48 -2.94 -4.85
CA PHE A 12 11.10 -3.28 -5.19
C PHE A 12 10.96 -4.70 -5.77
N GLU A 13 12.01 -5.27 -6.32
CA GLU A 13 12.04 -6.66 -6.84
C GLU A 13 12.47 -7.66 -5.76
N THR A 14 12.05 -7.42 -4.51
CA THR A 14 12.30 -8.31 -3.37
C THR A 14 11.02 -8.99 -2.93
N ASP A 15 11.14 -10.05 -2.14
CA ASP A 15 10.01 -10.72 -1.47
C ASP A 15 9.18 -9.78 -0.56
N LEU A 16 9.75 -8.65 -0.13
CA LEU A 16 9.06 -7.64 0.69
C LEU A 16 8.13 -6.71 -0.10
N PHE A 17 8.26 -6.62 -1.41
CA PHE A 17 7.49 -5.68 -2.25
C PHE A 17 6.77 -6.36 -3.40
N MET A 18 7.37 -7.38 -4.02
CA MET A 18 6.78 -8.06 -5.18
C MET A 18 5.38 -8.64 -4.92
N PRO A 19 5.04 -9.20 -3.74
CA PRO A 19 3.67 -9.65 -3.51
C PRO A 19 2.66 -8.49 -3.53
N ILE A 20 3.06 -7.30 -3.05
CA ILE A 20 2.20 -6.10 -3.10
C ILE A 20 2.05 -5.62 -4.54
N ILE A 21 3.16 -5.56 -5.29
CA ILE A 21 3.15 -5.15 -6.70
C ILE A 21 2.24 -6.07 -7.51
N ARG A 22 2.33 -7.39 -7.33
CA ARG A 22 1.46 -8.38 -7.98
C ARG A 22 -0.02 -8.20 -7.67
N GLU A 23 -0.35 -7.87 -6.42
CA GLU A 23 -1.74 -7.55 -6.06
C GLU A 23 -2.21 -6.27 -6.75
N VAL A 24 -1.35 -5.26 -6.88
CA VAL A 24 -1.66 -4.05 -7.66
C VAL A 24 -1.87 -4.38 -9.13
N GLU A 25 -1.05 -5.26 -9.73
CA GLU A 25 -1.26 -5.74 -11.12
C GLU A 25 -2.62 -6.41 -11.28
N ALA A 26 -3.02 -7.24 -10.32
CA ALA A 26 -4.33 -7.89 -10.34
C ALA A 26 -5.49 -6.90 -10.23
N ILE A 27 -5.31 -5.80 -9.50
CA ILE A 27 -6.32 -4.74 -9.34
C ILE A 27 -6.38 -3.83 -10.58
N SER A 28 -5.24 -3.46 -11.16
CA SER A 28 -5.18 -2.53 -12.29
C SER A 28 -5.41 -3.17 -13.64
N GLY A 29 -5.02 -4.44 -13.80
CA GLY A 29 -4.87 -5.09 -15.11
C GLY A 29 -3.58 -4.73 -15.85
N GLU A 30 -2.79 -3.78 -15.32
CA GLU A 30 -1.50 -3.37 -15.86
C GLU A 30 -0.37 -4.32 -15.41
N LYS A 31 0.75 -4.32 -16.13
CA LYS A 31 1.92 -5.15 -15.83
C LYS A 31 3.12 -4.34 -15.41
N TYR A 32 3.76 -4.76 -14.33
CA TYR A 32 4.99 -4.18 -13.82
C TYR A 32 6.19 -4.56 -14.71
N GLY A 33 7.10 -3.61 -14.95
CA GLY A 33 8.28 -3.76 -15.78
C GLY A 33 8.05 -3.54 -17.28
N GLN A 34 6.87 -3.04 -17.69
CA GLN A 34 6.55 -2.77 -19.10
C GLN A 34 6.72 -1.30 -19.49
N ASP A 35 6.40 -0.37 -18.58
CA ASP A 35 6.50 1.07 -18.83
C ASP A 35 7.05 1.78 -17.57
N PRO A 36 8.15 2.57 -17.68
CA PRO A 36 8.74 3.28 -16.55
C PRO A 36 7.78 4.20 -15.75
N ALA A 37 6.80 4.82 -16.43
CA ALA A 37 5.80 5.67 -15.78
C ALA A 37 4.81 4.83 -14.95
N THR A 38 4.37 3.68 -15.48
CA THR A 38 3.52 2.75 -14.72
C THR A 38 4.29 2.07 -13.59
N ASP A 39 5.55 1.71 -13.81
CA ASP A 39 6.45 1.16 -12.78
C ASP A 39 6.60 2.10 -11.59
N THR A 40 6.72 3.40 -11.87
CA THR A 40 6.75 4.42 -10.82
C THR A 40 5.46 4.41 -10.01
N ALA A 41 4.31 4.21 -10.64
CA ALA A 41 3.02 4.11 -9.94
C ALA A 41 2.94 2.86 -9.06
N PHE A 42 3.35 1.69 -9.57
CA PHE A 42 3.45 0.46 -8.79
C PHE A 42 4.33 0.63 -7.55
N LYS A 43 5.53 1.18 -7.73
CA LYS A 43 6.50 1.44 -6.64
C LYS A 43 5.93 2.36 -5.57
N VAL A 44 5.31 3.48 -5.98
CA VAL A 44 4.71 4.45 -5.04
C VAL A 44 3.57 3.83 -4.25
N ILE A 45 2.69 3.07 -4.91
CA ILE A 45 1.57 2.40 -4.25
C ILE A 45 2.07 1.36 -3.23
N ALA A 46 3.03 0.51 -3.64
CA ALA A 46 3.57 -0.56 -2.80
C ALA A 46 4.27 -0.02 -1.56
N ASP A 47 5.04 1.07 -1.69
CA ASP A 47 5.67 1.76 -0.55
C ASP A 47 4.64 2.39 0.39
N HIS A 48 3.67 3.12 -0.19
CA HIS A 48 2.70 3.86 0.62
C HIS A 48 1.74 2.94 1.39
N VAL A 49 1.32 1.81 0.81
CA VAL A 49 0.45 0.88 1.54
C VAL A 49 1.14 0.26 2.75
N ARG A 50 2.45 -0.03 2.67
CA ARG A 50 3.21 -0.50 3.84
C ARG A 50 3.14 0.53 4.96
N THR A 51 3.47 1.79 4.65
CA THR A 51 3.43 2.86 5.65
C THR A 51 2.03 3.04 6.25
N VAL A 52 0.99 2.99 5.42
CA VAL A 52 -0.40 3.13 5.86
C VAL A 52 -0.83 1.95 6.74
N ALA A 53 -0.45 0.73 6.39
CA ALA A 53 -0.80 -0.47 7.15
C ALA A 53 -0.20 -0.40 8.56
N PHE A 54 1.09 -0.03 8.68
CA PHE A 54 1.74 0.15 9.98
C PHE A 54 1.13 1.31 10.78
N ALA A 55 0.92 2.47 10.15
CA ALA A 55 0.35 3.63 10.83
C ALA A 55 -1.05 3.33 11.40
N ILE A 56 -1.90 2.62 10.66
CA ILE A 56 -3.22 2.23 11.18
C ILE A 56 -3.09 1.12 12.23
N GLY A 57 -2.13 0.21 12.10
CA GLY A 57 -1.79 -0.76 13.14
C GLY A 57 -1.50 -0.08 14.49
N ASP A 58 -0.81 1.06 14.45
CA ASP A 58 -0.51 1.92 15.61
C ASP A 58 -1.65 2.88 15.99
N SER A 59 -2.87 2.61 15.53
CA SER A 59 -4.08 3.43 15.76
C SER A 59 -3.97 4.88 15.24
N ALA A 60 -3.08 5.17 14.30
CA ALA A 60 -3.04 6.48 13.64
C ALA A 60 -4.08 6.55 12.52
N LEU A 61 -4.91 7.58 12.55
CA LEU A 61 -5.93 7.84 11.53
C LEU A 61 -5.61 9.11 10.73
N PRO A 62 -6.02 9.19 9.45
CA PRO A 62 -5.84 10.40 8.66
C PRO A 62 -6.57 11.60 9.28
N SER A 63 -5.87 12.73 9.42
CA SER A 63 -6.38 13.97 10.03
C SER A 63 -5.83 15.21 9.33
N ASN A 64 -6.24 16.40 9.77
CA ASN A 64 -5.77 17.68 9.23
C ASN A 64 -4.40 18.11 9.80
N GLU A 65 -3.87 17.42 10.81
CA GLU A 65 -2.69 17.87 11.58
C GLU A 65 -1.79 16.72 12.05
N GLY A 66 -0.57 17.04 12.48
CA GLY A 66 0.38 16.08 13.04
C GLY A 66 0.60 14.83 12.17
N ARG A 67 0.70 13.65 12.81
CA ARG A 67 0.92 12.37 12.12
C ARG A 67 -0.23 11.98 11.18
N GLY A 68 -1.46 12.40 11.48
CA GLY A 68 -2.61 12.12 10.64
C GLY A 68 -2.59 12.91 9.32
N TYR A 69 -2.01 14.11 9.30
CA TYR A 69 -1.79 14.88 8.06
C TYR A 69 -0.82 14.17 7.12
N VAL A 70 0.28 13.62 7.66
CA VAL A 70 1.26 12.85 6.88
C VAL A 70 0.60 11.61 6.28
N LEU A 71 -0.17 10.86 7.08
CA LEU A 71 -0.89 9.68 6.60
C LEU A 71 -1.88 10.03 5.47
N ARG A 72 -2.60 11.14 5.61
CA ARG A 72 -3.49 11.63 4.55
C ARG A 72 -2.72 12.00 3.27
N ARG A 73 -1.55 12.63 3.39
CA ARG A 73 -0.72 12.99 2.24
C ARG A 73 -0.24 11.75 1.48
N LEU A 74 0.19 10.71 2.19
CA LEU A 74 0.56 9.42 1.60
C LEU A 74 -0.61 8.77 0.87
N LEU A 75 -1.78 8.68 1.51
CA LEU A 75 -2.99 8.13 0.88
C LEU A 75 -3.37 8.87 -0.41
N ARG A 76 -3.40 10.21 -0.39
CA ARG A 76 -3.70 11.01 -1.59
C ARG A 76 -2.66 10.82 -2.70
N ARG A 77 -1.38 10.69 -2.34
CA ARG A 77 -0.32 10.41 -3.31
C ARG A 77 -0.52 9.03 -3.95
N ALA A 78 -0.78 7.99 -3.16
CA ALA A 78 -1.07 6.65 -3.69
C ALA A 78 -2.28 6.68 -4.64
N VAL A 79 -3.38 7.34 -4.26
CA VAL A 79 -4.58 7.50 -5.10
C VAL A 79 -4.27 8.25 -6.40
N ARG A 80 -3.43 9.30 -6.37
CA ARG A 80 -3.01 10.00 -7.58
C ARG A 80 -2.27 9.09 -8.55
N TYR A 81 -1.33 8.28 -8.06
CA TYR A 81 -0.58 7.34 -8.90
C TYR A 81 -1.45 6.16 -9.37
N ALA A 82 -2.45 5.76 -8.59
CA ALA A 82 -3.40 4.72 -8.99
C ALA A 82 -4.17 5.07 -10.27
N LYS A 83 -4.40 6.38 -10.53
CA LYS A 83 -4.99 6.85 -11.79
C LYS A 83 -4.12 6.54 -13.01
N ASN A 84 -2.79 6.51 -12.86
CA ASN A 84 -1.86 6.13 -13.94
C ASN A 84 -1.95 4.64 -14.27
N LEU A 85 -2.56 3.84 -13.39
CA LEU A 85 -2.79 2.40 -13.56
C LEU A 85 -4.28 2.10 -13.80
N ASN A 86 -5.07 3.09 -14.21
CA ASN A 86 -6.51 2.94 -14.47
C ASN A 86 -7.36 2.48 -13.26
N ILE A 87 -6.82 2.58 -12.03
CA ILE A 87 -7.56 2.24 -10.81
C ILE A 87 -8.39 3.45 -10.37
N ASN A 88 -9.71 3.34 -10.54
CA ASN A 88 -10.65 4.44 -10.25
C ASN A 88 -11.51 4.22 -8.99
N GLU A 89 -11.36 3.07 -8.33
CA GLU A 89 -12.07 2.74 -7.09
C GLU A 89 -11.13 2.76 -5.88
N PRO A 90 -11.66 2.92 -4.65
CA PRO A 90 -10.84 2.70 -3.46
C PRO A 90 -10.26 1.28 -3.50
N PHE A 91 -8.94 1.15 -3.35
CA PHE A 91 -8.23 -0.13 -3.51
C PHE A 91 -7.23 -0.42 -2.39
N MET A 92 -6.70 0.60 -1.70
CA MET A 92 -5.62 0.45 -0.69
C MET A 92 -5.92 -0.59 0.39
N TYR A 93 -7.17 -0.74 0.84
CA TYR A 93 -7.56 -1.73 1.84
C TYR A 93 -7.44 -3.19 1.36
N LYS A 94 -7.45 -3.43 0.04
CA LYS A 94 -7.22 -4.75 -0.56
C LYS A 94 -5.75 -5.18 -0.40
N LEU A 95 -4.84 -4.20 -0.33
CA LEU A 95 -3.39 -4.42 -0.22
C LEU A 95 -2.94 -4.65 1.23
N VAL A 96 -3.69 -4.19 2.22
CA VAL A 96 -3.35 -4.33 3.64
C VAL A 96 -3.16 -5.78 4.09
N PRO A 97 -4.04 -6.75 3.74
CA PRO A 97 -3.80 -8.17 4.05
C PRO A 97 -2.47 -8.70 3.48
N VAL A 98 -2.07 -8.22 2.30
CA VAL A 98 -0.81 -8.63 1.67
C VAL A 98 0.37 -8.14 2.51
N VAL A 99 0.33 -6.88 2.96
CA VAL A 99 1.35 -6.34 3.88
C VAL A 99 1.36 -7.13 5.19
N GLY A 100 0.20 -7.40 5.77
CA GLY A 100 0.08 -8.19 7.01
C GLY A 100 0.76 -9.56 6.90
N LYS A 101 0.51 -10.28 5.80
CA LYS A 101 1.14 -11.58 5.54
C LYS A 101 2.66 -11.49 5.38
N ILE A 102 3.16 -10.49 4.65
CA ILE A 102 4.61 -10.28 4.47
C ILE A 102 5.30 -10.03 5.81
N MET A 103 4.65 -9.26 6.69
CA MET A 103 5.26 -8.79 7.94
C MET A 103 4.94 -9.65 9.16
N ASN A 104 4.03 -10.64 9.06
CA ASN A 104 3.47 -11.41 10.19
C ASN A 104 4.57 -11.98 11.11
N SER A 105 5.63 -12.56 10.56
CA SER A 105 6.69 -13.19 11.35
C SER A 105 7.35 -12.28 12.39
N TYR A 106 7.35 -10.97 12.15
CA TYR A 106 7.93 -9.96 13.06
C TYR A 106 6.89 -9.01 13.66
N TYR A 107 5.77 -8.80 12.95
CA TYR A 107 4.73 -7.81 13.27
C TYR A 107 3.32 -8.43 13.08
N PRO A 108 2.96 -9.47 13.86
CA PRO A 108 1.68 -10.17 13.72
C PRO A 108 0.46 -9.27 13.99
N GLU A 109 0.64 -8.18 14.72
CA GLU A 109 -0.38 -7.16 14.95
C GLU A 109 -0.85 -6.46 13.67
N VAL A 110 0.02 -6.30 12.66
CA VAL A 110 -0.35 -5.69 11.38
C VAL A 110 -1.40 -6.54 10.66
N GLU A 111 -1.27 -7.86 10.72
CA GLU A 111 -2.27 -8.77 10.17
C GLU A 111 -3.57 -8.72 10.96
N LYS A 112 -3.52 -8.74 12.31
CA LYS A 112 -4.72 -8.62 13.16
C LYS A 112 -5.52 -7.34 12.90
N GLN A 113 -4.84 -6.24 12.58
CA GLN A 113 -5.49 -4.96 12.29
C GLN A 113 -6.05 -4.85 10.87
N THR A 114 -5.75 -5.82 10.01
CA THR A 114 -6.32 -5.89 8.65
C THR A 114 -7.84 -5.94 8.67
N GLU A 115 -8.43 -6.74 9.56
CA GLU A 115 -9.89 -6.84 9.70
C GLU A 115 -10.51 -5.51 10.13
N PHE A 116 -9.86 -4.80 11.08
CA PHE A 116 -10.29 -3.48 11.52
C PHE A 116 -10.25 -2.46 10.38
N ILE A 117 -9.19 -2.47 9.57
CA ILE A 117 -9.03 -1.56 8.42
C ILE A 117 -10.10 -1.84 7.36
N GLN A 118 -10.34 -3.11 7.05
CA GLN A 118 -11.35 -3.50 6.06
C GLN A 118 -12.77 -3.16 6.53
N LYS A 119 -13.08 -3.36 7.81
CA LYS A 119 -14.40 -3.07 8.41
C LYS A 119 -14.71 -1.57 8.47
N ASN A 120 -13.72 -0.74 8.79
CA ASN A 120 -13.90 0.72 8.86
C ASN A 120 -14.18 1.40 7.50
N ARG A 121 -13.97 0.69 6.39
CA ARG A 121 -14.36 1.17 5.05
C ARG A 121 -15.87 1.40 4.93
N ALA A 122 -16.70 0.62 5.64
CA ALA A 122 -18.15 0.75 5.59
C ALA A 122 -18.67 2.08 6.17
N HIS A 123 -17.92 2.73 7.07
CA HIS A 123 -18.36 3.95 7.77
C HIS A 123 -17.84 5.26 7.15
N ARG A 124 -16.80 5.22 6.30
CA ARG A 124 -16.06 6.42 5.88
C ARG A 124 -16.18 6.79 4.39
N ARG A 125 -17.31 6.48 3.75
CA ARG A 125 -17.65 6.99 2.39
C ARG A 125 -17.69 8.54 2.27
N ARG A 126 -17.63 9.28 3.40
CA ARG A 126 -17.71 10.76 3.45
C ARG A 126 -16.39 11.50 3.69
N ALA A 127 -15.26 10.82 3.91
CA ALA A 127 -14.05 11.47 4.46
C ALA A 127 -12.86 11.64 3.48
N LEU A 128 -13.05 11.34 2.19
CA LEU A 128 -12.08 11.69 1.15
C LEU A 128 -12.69 12.79 0.29
N PRO A 129 -12.36 14.08 0.56
CA PRO A 129 -12.69 15.18 -0.33
C PRO A 129 -11.90 15.07 -1.65
#